data_AF-A0A0G1Y4C6-F1
#
_entry.id   AF-A0A0G1Y4C6-F1
#
_cell.length_a   1.000
_cell.length_b   1.000
_cell.length_c   1.000
_cell.angle_alpha   90.00
_cell.angle_beta   90.00
_cell.angle_gamma   90.00
#
_symmetry.space_group_name_H-M   'P 1'
#
loop_
_entity.id
_entity.type
_entity.pdbx_description
1 polymer ?
#
loop_
_entity_poly.entity_id
_entity_poly.type
_entity_poly.pdbx_seq_one_letter_code
_entity_poly.pdbx_strand_id
1 'polypeptide(L)' 'MTKTLIQKNMKLSLEFDRYISGKPSALRQVPQGSEIILTSSSDKKLSDANWSIVRESKSGKFVEAHKSGSSWKIRAVK' A
#
# COMPACT_ATOMS: atom_id res chain seq x y z
N MET A 1 8.80 6.24 12.92
CA MET A 1 7.42 5.71 12.76
C MET A 1 6.86 5.38 14.15
N THR A 2 5.60 5.71 14.47
CA THR A 2 5.05 5.44 15.82
C THR A 2 4.43 4.04 15.92
N LYS A 3 4.34 3.47 17.13
CA LYS A 3 3.72 2.14 17.39
C LYS A 3 2.31 2.02 16.78
N THR A 4 1.52 3.09 16.85
CA THR A 4 0.18 3.16 16.27
C THR A 4 0.18 3.06 14.75
N LEU A 5 1.13 3.70 14.05
CA LEU A 5 1.23 3.63 12.59
C LEU A 5 1.64 2.23 12.13
N ILE A 6 2.55 1.57 12.86
CA ILE A 6 2.95 0.18 12.59
C ILE A 6 1.73 -0.75 12.69
N GLN A 7 0.95 -0.65 13.76
CA GLN A 7 -0.26 -1.48 13.94
C GLN A 7 -1.29 -1.24 12.83
N LYS A 8 -1.48 0.02 12.42
CA LYS A 8 -2.37 0.36 11.31
C LYS A 8 -1.89 -0.22 9.99
N ASN A 9 -0.59 -0.18 9.71
CA ASN A 9 0.00 -0.80 8.52
C ASN A 9 -0.15 -2.33 8.53
N MET A 10 0.06 -2.99 9.67
CA MET A 10 -0.18 -4.44 9.79
C MET A 10 -1.63 -4.80 9.47
N LYS A 11 -2.58 -4.06 10.03
CA LYS A 11 -4.00 -4.28 9.73
C LYS A 11 -4.32 -4.06 8.26
N LEU A 12 -3.81 -2.96 7.69
CA LEU A 12 -4.05 -2.63 6.28
C LEU A 12 -3.41 -3.65 5.33
N SER A 13 -2.26 -4.21 5.70
CA SER A 13 -1.61 -5.31 4.96
C SER A 13 -2.47 -6.57 4.96
N LEU A 14 -2.98 -6.98 6.13
CA LEU A 14 -3.87 -8.15 6.21
C LEU A 14 -5.14 -7.98 5.36
N GLU A 15 -5.69 -6.76 5.30
CA GLU A 15 -6.84 -6.47 4.45
C GLU A 15 -6.49 -6.52 2.96
N PHE A 16 -5.30 -6.05 2.59
CA PHE A 16 -4.80 -6.16 1.22
C PHE A 16 -4.53 -7.61 0.83
N ASP A 17 -3.90 -8.41 1.70
CA ASP A 17 -3.62 -9.82 1.49
C ASP A 17 -4.90 -10.62 1.22
N ARG A 18 -5.97 -10.33 1.98
CA ARG A 18 -7.29 -10.92 1.73
C ARG A 18 -7.86 -10.50 0.38
N TYR A 19 -7.71 -9.24 0.00
CA TYR A 19 -8.17 -8.74 -1.30
C TYR A 19 -7.45 -9.44 -2.47
N ILE A 20 -6.13 -9.53 -2.45
CA ILE A 20 -5.35 -10.16 -3.53
C ILE A 20 -5.58 -11.68 -3.58
N SER A 21 -5.80 -12.32 -2.42
CA SER A 21 -6.14 -13.75 -2.36
C SER A 21 -7.49 -14.03 -3.04
N GLY A 22 -8.46 -13.13 -2.91
CA GLY A 22 -9.75 -13.23 -3.60
C GLY A 22 -9.74 -12.76 -5.07
N LYS A 23 -8.69 -12.03 -5.48
CA LYS A 23 -8.53 -11.50 -6.85
C LYS A 23 -7.07 -11.59 -7.33
N PRO A 24 -6.56 -12.80 -7.64
CA PRO A 24 -5.16 -12.98 -8.04
C PRO A 24 -4.76 -12.17 -9.29
N SER A 25 -5.72 -11.84 -10.16
CA SER A 25 -5.48 -10.97 -11.32
C SER A 25 -5.03 -9.56 -10.95
N ALA A 26 -5.32 -9.08 -9.74
CA ALA A 26 -4.85 -7.79 -9.23
C ALA A 26 -3.32 -7.74 -9.11
N LEU A 27 -2.66 -8.88 -8.84
CA LEU A 27 -1.19 -8.96 -8.76
C LEU A 27 -0.51 -8.72 -10.11
N ARG A 28 -1.21 -8.91 -11.25
CA ARG A 28 -0.65 -8.60 -12.57
C ARG A 28 -0.32 -7.12 -12.75
N GLN A 29 -0.91 -6.24 -11.93
CA GLN A 29 -0.64 -4.80 -11.92
C GLN A 29 0.59 -4.43 -11.08
N VAL A 30 1.20 -5.41 -10.39
CA VAL A 30 2.40 -5.24 -9.57
C VAL A 30 3.60 -5.81 -10.34
N PRO A 31 4.48 -4.95 -10.91
CA PRO A 31 5.67 -5.44 -11.58
C PRO A 31 6.57 -6.24 -10.64
N GLN A 32 7.31 -7.20 -11.19
CA GLN A 32 8.27 -7.97 -10.41
C GLN A 32 9.35 -7.06 -9.80
N GLY A 33 9.64 -7.30 -8.52
CA GLY A 33 10.60 -6.50 -7.75
C GLY A 33 10.05 -5.14 -7.29
N SER A 34 8.73 -4.93 -7.37
CA SER A 34 8.10 -3.74 -6.83
C SER A 34 7.81 -3.84 -5.33
N GLU A 35 7.98 -2.72 -4.65
CA GLU A 35 7.54 -2.54 -3.26
C GLU A 35 6.13 -1.95 -3.23
N ILE A 36 5.29 -2.44 -2.32
CA ILE A 36 3.89 -2.03 -2.22
C ILE A 36 3.74 -0.97 -1.12
N ILE A 37 3.18 0.18 -1.49
CA ILE A 37 2.81 1.25 -0.58
C ILE A 37 1.32 1.10 -0.30
N LEU A 38 0.96 0.84 0.95
CA LEU A 38 -0.43 0.76 1.36
C LEU A 38 -0.92 2.14 1.79
N THR A 39 -2.01 2.62 1.20
CA THR A 39 -2.63 3.89 1.59
C THR A 39 -4.14 3.72 1.74
N SER A 40 -4.79 4.65 2.45
CA SER A 40 -6.23 4.59 2.70
C SER A 40 -6.87 5.97 2.61
N SER A 41 -7.99 6.07 1.90
CA SER A 41 -8.80 7.28 1.87
C SER A 41 -9.37 7.66 3.24
N SER A 42 -9.50 6.69 4.17
CA SER A 42 -10.01 6.91 5.52
C SER A 42 -8.92 7.30 6.53
N ASP A 43 -7.64 7.23 6.15
CA ASP A 43 -6.51 7.52 7.06
C ASP A 43 -5.40 8.25 6.30
N LYS A 44 -5.60 9.55 6.14
CA LYS A 44 -4.62 10.43 5.47
C LYS A 44 -3.29 10.46 6.22
N LYS A 45 -3.30 10.45 7.56
CA LYS A 45 -2.08 10.49 8.37
C LYS A 45 -1.20 9.25 8.16
N LEU A 46 -1.82 8.07 8.08
CA LEU A 46 -1.12 6.84 7.71
C LEU A 46 -0.54 6.93 6.30
N SER A 47 -1.36 7.40 5.35
CA SER A 47 -0.97 7.52 3.94
C SER A 47 0.20 8.48 3.76
N ASP A 48 0.16 9.65 4.37
CA ASP A 48 1.23 10.65 4.34
C ASP A 48 2.53 10.09 4.96
N ALA A 49 2.43 9.34 6.06
CA ALA A 49 3.58 8.72 6.70
C ALA A 49 4.23 7.65 5.80
N ASN A 50 3.43 6.81 5.16
CA ASN A 50 3.92 5.79 4.23
C ASN A 50 4.55 6.44 2.99
N TRP A 51 3.96 7.52 2.47
CA TRP A 51 4.52 8.31 1.38
C TRP A 51 5.84 9.00 1.75
N SER A 52 6.02 9.45 2.99
CA SER A 52 7.29 10.06 3.43
C SER A 52 8.46 9.08 3.28
N ILE A 53 8.25 7.82 3.65
CA ILE A 53 9.28 6.77 3.58
C ILE A 53 9.68 6.52 2.12
N VAL A 54 8.69 6.50 1.24
CA VAL A 54 8.91 6.30 -0.20
C VAL A 54 9.71 7.45 -0.79
N ARG A 55 9.37 8.69 -0.42
CA ARG A 55 10.08 9.89 -0.88
C ARG A 55 11.54 9.94 -0.40
N GLU A 56 11.81 9.37 0.76
CA GLU A 56 13.16 9.25 1.32
C GLU A 56 13.94 8.06 0.72
N SER A 57 13.24 7.13 0.04
CA SER A 57 13.88 6.02 -0.66
C SER A 57 14.61 6.51 -1.91
N LYS A 58 15.90 6.15 -2.01
CA LYS A 58 16.78 6.57 -3.11
C LYS A 58 16.56 5.77 -4.40
N SER A 59 15.90 4.62 -4.32
CA SER A 59 15.68 3.73 -5.46
C SER A 59 14.58 2.73 -5.12
N GLY A 60 13.65 2.50 -6.05
CA GLY A 60 12.66 1.45 -5.92
C GLY A 60 11.61 1.56 -7.00
N LYS A 61 11.02 0.42 -7.39
CA LYS A 61 9.81 0.42 -8.19
C LYS A 61 8.64 0.35 -7.22
N PHE A 62 7.94 1.44 -7.02
CA PHE A 62 6.85 1.45 -6.07
C PHE A 62 5.51 1.21 -6.76
N VAL A 63 4.61 0.53 -6.08
CA VAL A 63 3.22 0.39 -6.47
C VAL A 63 2.36 0.81 -5.30
N GLU A 64 1.46 1.75 -5.52
CA GLU A 64 0.49 2.12 -4.49
C GLU A 64 -0.73 1.21 -4.59
N ALA A 65 -1.04 0.54 -3.48
CA ALA A 65 -2.31 -0.09 -3.24
C ALA A 65 -3.15 0.84 -2.35
N HIS A 66 -4.05 1.59 -2.98
CA HIS A 66 -4.90 2.57 -2.32
C HIS A 66 -6.26 1.97 -1.98
N LYS A 67 -6.59 1.93 -0.69
CA LYS A 67 -7.88 1.49 -0.17
C LYS A 67 -8.88 2.64 -0.15
N SER A 68 -10.07 2.40 -0.69
CA SER A 68 -11.22 3.29 -0.54
C SER A 68 -12.48 2.48 -0.23
N GLY A 69 -12.98 2.61 1.00
CA GLY A 69 -14.07 1.77 1.50
C GLY A 69 -13.70 0.28 1.49
N SER A 70 -14.44 -0.54 0.75
CA SER A 70 -14.16 -1.97 0.53
C SER A 70 -13.34 -2.27 -0.73
N SER A 71 -13.02 -1.23 -1.51
CA SER A 71 -12.34 -1.36 -2.79
C SER A 71 -10.86 -1.00 -2.71
N TRP A 72 -10.07 -1.60 -3.59
CA TRP A 72 -8.65 -1.32 -3.75
C TRP A 72 -8.35 -0.89 -5.17
N LYS A 73 -7.50 0.12 -5.32
CA LYS A 73 -6.92 0.55 -6.59
C LYS A 73 -5.41 0.34 -6.51
N ILE A 74 -4.86 -0.36 -7.50
CA ILE A 74 -3.43 -0.63 -7.60
C ILE A 74 -2.89 0.22 -8.74
N ARG A 75 -1.84 1.02 -8.49
CA ARG A 75 -1.20 1.84 -9.52
C ARG A 75 0.30 1.87 -9.34
N ALA A 76 1.03 1.75 -10.45
CA ALA A 76 2.46 1.98 -10.44
C ALA A 76 2.76 3.44 -10.08
N VAL A 77 3.80 3.63 -9.28
CA VAL A 77 4.31 4.92 -8.86
C VAL A 77 5.75 5.02 -9.41
N LYS A 78 6.02 6.09 -10.16
CA LYS A 78 7.36 6.37 -10.68
C LYS A 78 8.29 6.89 -9.59
#